data_AF-A0A5N9C0Z1-F1
#
_entry.id   AF-A0A5N9C0Z1-F1
#
_cell.length_a   1.000
_cell.length_b   1.000
_cell.length_c   1.000
_cell.angle_alpha   90.00
_cell.angle_beta   90.00
_cell.angle_gamma   90.00
#
_symmetry.space_group_name_H-M   'P 1'
#
loop_
_entity.id
_entity.type
_entity.pdbx_description
1 polymer ?
#
loop_
_entity_poly.entity_id
_entity_poly.type
_entity_poly.pdbx_seq_one_letter_code
_entity_poly.pdbx_strand_id
1 'polypeptide(L)'
;MAKTDPALIAHLYRRAGFGATYQEIQKLSEFEYDEIVENLLEPEQVEQLNLDIARRYHLELNDTDSVIPQKGEWIYRMVNSQRHLEEKMTLFWHYVFATGAGKSMHYPASTTQIETFRDLCLTDMKTLLMALSKDPAMNFWLDNCENHKGEPNENWGRELLELFSMGVGMDNSFNYSEEDVKMAARAFTGWSFTQPLSVYPYGAYPSEFVYLEEDHDDSIKTFLGNEGNFNGEDILDMIIPREATARFICRHMYTFFVADEPQVPAWNIVPPQDPEAIKVLTDKYMETNGDIKEIMRTLLTSEFFKDAKFKKIKSPVELMVGTMKASRTLEFPEPTFVGLALTATAMGQNLMYPPTVEGWHTGREWIDAGTLNERINFAVGQFDSGKAPGLDDMINEVEERGNLSSDGFVDACLELLGYVELGDDTRETIYEDATSQGDYISGTETKNRLITTLQQIVSSVDYQFG
;
A
#
# COMPACT_ATOMS: atom_id res chain seq x y z
N MET A 1 15.38 12.78 -28.17
CA MET A 1 15.18 12.38 -26.76
C MET A 1 13.79 11.84 -26.74
N ALA A 2 13.61 10.54 -26.49
CA ALA A 2 12.25 10.04 -26.43
C ALA A 2 11.62 10.67 -25.18
N LYS A 3 10.38 11.12 -25.34
CA LYS A 3 9.58 11.65 -24.25
C LYS A 3 8.61 10.57 -23.88
N THR A 4 8.65 10.14 -22.63
CA THR A 4 7.66 9.23 -22.10
C THR A 4 6.32 9.97 -22.01
N ASP A 5 5.22 9.32 -22.39
CA ASP A 5 3.88 9.89 -22.27
C ASP A 5 3.59 10.31 -20.81
N PRO A 6 3.33 11.60 -20.53
CA PRO A 6 2.98 12.09 -19.20
C PRO A 6 1.83 11.34 -18.54
N ALA A 7 0.81 10.90 -19.31
CA ALA A 7 -0.31 10.14 -18.76
C ALA A 7 0.12 8.75 -18.28
N LEU A 8 1.12 8.15 -18.94
CA LEU A 8 1.71 6.89 -18.50
C LEU A 8 2.55 7.06 -17.22
N ILE A 9 3.27 8.16 -17.08
CA ILE A 9 4.00 8.51 -15.84
C ILE A 9 3.02 8.75 -14.70
N ALA A 10 1.93 9.46 -14.95
CA ALA A 10 0.88 9.70 -13.97
C ALA A 10 0.29 8.38 -13.46
N HIS A 11 0.02 7.43 -14.37
CA HIS A 11 -0.38 6.06 -14.00
C HIS A 11 0.67 5.35 -13.14
N LEU A 12 1.93 5.35 -13.57
CA LEU A 12 3.04 4.76 -12.83
C LEU A 12 3.11 5.30 -11.39
N TYR A 13 3.09 6.62 -11.20
CA TYR A 13 3.20 7.22 -9.87
C TYR A 13 1.94 7.03 -9.02
N ARG A 14 0.75 6.90 -9.62
CA ARG A 14 -0.48 6.55 -8.90
C ARG A 14 -0.39 5.15 -8.29
N ARG A 15 0.13 4.18 -9.06
CA ARG A 15 0.23 2.78 -8.66
C ARG A 15 1.46 2.46 -7.81
N ALA A 16 2.65 2.93 -8.23
CA ALA A 16 3.93 2.68 -7.58
C ALA A 16 4.26 3.66 -6.45
N GLY A 17 3.45 4.70 -6.27
CA GLY A 17 3.54 5.63 -5.16
C GLY A 17 2.14 5.93 -4.67
N PHE A 18 1.77 7.21 -4.68
CA PHE A 18 0.42 7.65 -4.36
C PHE A 18 -0.06 8.76 -5.31
N GLY A 19 0.63 8.95 -6.44
CA GLY A 19 0.49 10.10 -7.33
C GLY A 19 1.72 11.01 -7.31
N ALA A 20 1.71 11.97 -8.21
CA ALA A 20 2.71 13.02 -8.37
C ALA A 20 2.01 14.30 -8.84
N THR A 21 2.64 15.45 -8.57
CA THR A 21 2.18 16.74 -9.08
C THR A 21 2.38 16.83 -10.60
N TYR A 22 1.63 17.71 -11.25
CA TYR A 22 1.79 17.94 -12.68
C TYR A 22 3.23 18.34 -13.05
N GLN A 23 3.88 19.19 -12.24
CA GLN A 23 5.25 19.63 -12.48
C GLN A 23 6.27 18.48 -12.36
N GLU A 24 6.08 17.57 -11.40
CA GLU A 24 6.91 16.35 -11.30
C GLU A 24 6.72 15.47 -12.53
N ILE A 25 5.47 15.25 -12.97
CA ILE A 25 5.17 14.46 -14.17
C ILE A 25 5.83 15.08 -15.41
N GLN A 26 5.75 16.41 -15.59
CA GLN A 26 6.41 17.08 -16.71
C GLN A 26 7.93 16.90 -16.69
N LYS A 27 8.58 17.04 -15.52
CA LYS A 27 10.03 16.81 -15.39
C LYS A 27 10.40 15.37 -15.73
N LEU A 28 9.62 14.41 -15.25
CA LEU A 28 9.85 12.99 -15.51
C LEU A 28 9.61 12.62 -16.97
N SER A 29 8.74 13.33 -17.69
CA SER A 29 8.48 13.11 -19.12
C SER A 29 9.68 13.37 -20.03
N GLU A 30 10.73 14.00 -19.50
CA GLU A 30 12.00 14.21 -20.20
C GLU A 30 12.90 12.97 -20.21
N PHE A 31 12.59 11.95 -19.40
CA PHE A 31 13.33 10.70 -19.26
C PHE A 31 12.62 9.53 -19.95
N GLU A 32 13.38 8.47 -20.24
CA GLU A 32 12.83 7.22 -20.76
C GLU A 32 12.08 6.47 -19.65
N TYR A 33 10.97 5.79 -20.00
CA TYR A 33 10.10 5.13 -19.01
C TYR A 33 10.87 4.14 -18.14
N ASP A 34 11.72 3.33 -18.74
CA ASP A 34 12.51 2.32 -18.03
C ASP A 34 13.46 2.99 -17.02
N GLU A 35 14.07 4.14 -17.36
CA GLU A 35 14.92 4.89 -16.42
C GLU A 35 14.12 5.41 -15.22
N ILE A 36 12.88 5.85 -15.43
CA ILE A 36 11.98 6.27 -14.35
C ILE A 36 11.66 5.09 -13.43
N VAL A 37 11.38 3.92 -13.99
CA VAL A 37 11.11 2.69 -13.23
C VAL A 37 12.36 2.27 -12.43
N GLU A 38 13.54 2.30 -13.04
CA GLU A 38 14.80 1.99 -12.34
C GLU A 38 15.02 2.89 -11.13
N ASN A 39 14.80 4.20 -11.28
CA ASN A 39 14.95 5.13 -10.18
C ASN A 39 13.96 4.86 -9.02
N LEU A 40 12.75 4.37 -9.32
CA LEU A 40 11.78 3.98 -8.28
C LEU A 40 12.22 2.72 -7.52
N LEU A 41 12.95 1.81 -8.16
CA LEU A 41 13.45 0.56 -7.59
C LEU A 41 14.70 0.74 -6.72
N GLU A 42 15.24 1.96 -6.64
CA GLU A 42 16.48 2.31 -5.93
C GLU A 42 16.23 3.39 -4.86
N PRO A 43 15.31 3.17 -3.89
CA PRO A 43 14.95 4.18 -2.89
C PRO A 43 16.14 4.63 -2.03
N GLU A 44 17.17 3.80 -1.87
CA GLU A 44 18.40 4.11 -1.15
C GLU A 44 19.19 5.29 -1.76
N GLN A 45 18.98 5.59 -3.05
CA GLN A 45 19.63 6.72 -3.72
C GLN A 45 18.94 8.06 -3.41
N VAL A 46 17.74 8.01 -2.84
CA VAL A 46 16.94 9.18 -2.47
C VAL A 46 17.04 9.38 -0.96
N GLU A 47 17.17 10.62 -0.51
CA GLU A 47 17.22 10.92 0.93
C GLU A 47 15.89 10.56 1.63
N GLN A 48 15.97 10.02 2.84
CA GLN A 48 14.78 9.75 3.66
C GLN A 48 14.12 11.05 4.11
N LEU A 49 12.80 11.03 4.28
CA LEU A 49 12.07 12.16 4.84
C LEU A 49 12.56 12.46 6.27
N ASN A 50 13.05 13.68 6.47
CA ASN A 50 13.43 14.14 7.81
C ASN A 50 12.19 14.41 8.66
N LEU A 51 12.04 13.67 9.75
CA LEU A 51 10.93 13.80 10.70
C LEU A 51 11.25 14.60 11.96
N ASP A 52 12.44 15.17 12.09
CA ASP A 52 12.82 15.95 13.28
C ASP A 52 11.87 17.13 13.49
N ILE A 53 11.44 17.78 12.41
CA ILE A 53 10.48 18.89 12.49
C ILE A 53 9.12 18.36 12.98
N ALA A 54 8.62 17.27 12.39
CA ALA A 54 7.35 16.66 12.82
C ALA A 54 7.39 16.26 14.30
N ARG A 55 8.46 15.59 14.75
CA ARG A 55 8.66 15.16 16.14
C ARG A 55 8.84 16.31 17.14
N ARG A 56 9.27 17.49 16.69
CA ARG A 56 9.34 18.71 17.53
C ARG A 56 7.98 19.38 17.69
N TYR A 57 7.14 19.36 16.65
CA TYR A 57 5.79 19.95 16.69
C TYR A 57 4.78 19.00 17.35
N HIS A 58 4.99 17.69 17.21
CA HIS A 58 4.14 16.63 17.72
C HIS A 58 4.93 15.75 18.68
N LEU A 59 4.96 16.15 19.95
CA LEU A 59 5.70 15.44 21.00
C LEU A 59 5.17 14.02 21.19
N GLU A 60 3.88 13.81 20.91
CA GLU A 60 3.20 12.52 20.91
C GLU A 60 3.76 11.51 19.91
N LEU A 61 4.55 11.92 18.90
CA LEU A 61 5.28 10.99 18.02
C LEU A 61 6.48 10.34 18.70
N ASN A 62 6.97 10.95 19.78
CA ASN A 62 8.06 10.41 20.58
C ASN A 62 7.54 9.51 21.71
N ASP A 63 6.22 9.46 21.88
CA ASP A 63 5.54 8.57 22.80
C ASP A 63 4.86 7.45 21.98
N THR A 64 5.01 6.22 22.43
CA THR A 64 4.45 5.02 21.80
C THR A 64 3.27 4.46 22.59
N ASP A 65 2.67 5.24 23.49
CA ASP A 65 1.48 4.85 24.27
C ASP A 65 0.16 4.99 23.50
N SER A 66 0.21 5.60 22.32
CA SER A 66 -0.88 5.61 21.35
C SER A 66 -0.33 5.17 20.00
N VAL A 67 -1.22 4.78 19.11
CA VAL A 67 -0.94 4.41 17.72
C VAL A 67 -1.45 5.47 16.74
N ILE A 68 -2.33 6.36 17.19
CA ILE A 68 -2.95 7.40 16.35
C ILE A 68 -1.89 8.37 15.79
N PRO A 69 -0.93 8.88 16.60
CA PRO A 69 0.16 9.71 16.08
C PRO A 69 0.99 9.00 15.01
N GLN A 70 1.29 7.71 15.18
CA GLN A 70 2.10 6.89 14.29
C GLN A 70 1.40 6.63 12.96
N LYS A 71 0.08 6.41 12.98
CA LYS A 71 -0.74 6.36 11.76
C LYS A 71 -0.72 7.70 11.01
N GLY A 72 -0.82 8.80 11.75
CA GLY A 72 -0.67 10.14 11.18
C GLY A 72 0.71 10.34 10.55
N GLU A 73 1.79 9.93 11.24
CA GLU A 73 3.17 9.99 10.75
C GLU A 73 3.33 9.17 9.47
N TRP A 74 2.72 7.99 9.42
CA TRP A 74 2.77 7.16 8.24
C TRP A 74 2.07 7.81 7.04
N ILE A 75 0.89 8.41 7.23
CA ILE A 75 0.21 9.20 6.18
C ILE A 75 1.08 10.39 5.75
N TYR A 76 1.69 11.09 6.72
CA TYR A 76 2.59 12.22 6.45
C TYR A 76 3.81 11.79 5.61
N ARG A 77 4.39 10.61 5.89
CA ARG A 77 5.45 9.99 5.08
C ARG A 77 4.97 9.66 3.67
N MET A 78 3.79 9.05 3.51
CA MET A 78 3.24 8.73 2.19
C MET A 78 3.02 9.98 1.32
N VAL A 79 2.69 11.13 1.93
CA VAL A 79 2.54 12.43 1.23
C VAL A 79 3.89 13.05 0.89
N ASN A 80 4.85 13.05 1.81
CA ASN A 80 6.06 13.90 1.69
C ASN A 80 7.34 13.15 1.30
N SER A 81 7.38 11.83 1.43
CA SER A 81 8.55 11.04 1.06
C SER A 81 8.76 11.05 -0.46
N GLN A 82 10.02 11.26 -0.84
CA GLN A 82 10.47 11.12 -2.23
C GLN A 82 10.78 9.65 -2.59
N ARG A 83 10.84 8.76 -1.60
CA ARG A 83 10.94 7.31 -1.77
C ARG A 83 9.55 6.70 -2.03
N HIS A 84 9.00 7.03 -3.18
CA HIS A 84 7.61 6.73 -3.55
C HIS A 84 7.26 5.24 -3.44
N LEU A 85 8.09 4.39 -4.04
CA LEU A 85 7.87 2.94 -4.05
C LEU A 85 8.09 2.30 -2.68
N GLU A 86 9.03 2.80 -1.89
CA GLU A 86 9.30 2.31 -0.53
C GLU A 86 8.04 2.43 0.35
N GLU A 87 7.40 3.60 0.40
CA GLU A 87 6.17 3.80 1.19
C GLU A 87 4.98 3.01 0.63
N LYS A 88 4.89 2.86 -0.70
CA LYS A 88 3.83 2.09 -1.34
C LYS A 88 3.97 0.59 -1.07
N MET A 89 5.19 0.06 -1.14
CA MET A 89 5.51 -1.32 -0.81
C MET A 89 5.38 -1.59 0.69
N THR A 90 5.68 -0.62 1.55
CA THR A 90 5.41 -0.72 3.00
C THR A 90 3.91 -0.96 3.26
N LEU A 91 3.04 -0.18 2.59
CA LEU A 91 1.59 -0.38 2.67
C LEU A 91 1.16 -1.73 2.09
N PHE A 92 1.75 -2.16 0.98
CA PHE A 92 1.50 -3.48 0.39
C PHE A 92 1.83 -4.62 1.35
N TRP A 93 3.01 -4.61 1.98
CA TRP A 93 3.40 -5.67 2.91
C TRP A 93 2.52 -5.70 4.16
N HIS A 94 2.12 -4.54 4.68
CA HIS A 94 1.13 -4.49 5.77
C HIS A 94 -0.27 -4.95 5.33
N TYR A 95 -0.57 -4.88 4.03
CA TYR A 95 -1.81 -5.41 3.45
C TYR A 95 -1.80 -6.94 3.40
N VAL A 96 -0.68 -7.53 2.97
CA VAL A 96 -0.51 -8.98 2.85
C VAL A 96 -0.31 -9.63 4.22
N PHE A 97 0.57 -9.06 5.05
CA PHE A 97 0.93 -9.57 6.38
C PHE A 97 0.14 -8.84 7.46
N ALA A 98 -1.19 -8.94 7.36
CA ALA A 98 -2.13 -8.24 8.21
C ALA A 98 -1.85 -8.49 9.70
N THR A 99 -1.44 -7.44 10.41
CA THR A 99 -1.16 -7.45 11.86
C THR A 99 -1.94 -6.35 12.55
N GLY A 100 -2.76 -6.71 13.53
CA GLY A 100 -3.60 -5.77 14.28
C GLY A 100 -2.98 -5.31 15.60
N ALA A 101 -2.61 -4.04 15.68
CA ALA A 101 -2.07 -3.41 16.90
C ALA A 101 -3.05 -3.46 18.08
N GLY A 102 -4.35 -3.60 17.80
CA GLY A 102 -5.40 -3.70 18.82
C GLY A 102 -5.35 -4.98 19.67
N LYS A 103 -4.78 -6.08 19.16
CA LYS A 103 -4.69 -7.35 19.91
C LYS A 103 -3.55 -7.30 20.93
N SER A 104 -2.36 -6.88 20.53
CA SER A 104 -1.21 -6.77 21.45
C SER A 104 -1.32 -5.56 22.38
N MET A 105 -1.96 -4.47 21.90
CA MET A 105 -1.89 -3.14 22.52
C MET A 105 -0.44 -2.69 22.82
N HIS A 106 0.54 -3.28 22.12
CA HIS A 106 1.95 -2.92 22.18
C HIS A 106 2.31 -2.20 20.87
N TYR A 107 2.05 -0.89 20.88
CA TYR A 107 2.26 -0.03 19.71
C TYR A 107 3.72 0.13 19.28
N PRO A 108 4.74 0.05 20.17
CA PRO A 108 6.14 0.00 19.71
C PRO A 108 6.40 -1.16 18.76
N ALA A 109 6.00 -2.39 19.10
CA ALA A 109 6.22 -3.55 18.22
C ALA A 109 5.50 -3.37 16.88
N SER A 110 4.27 -2.86 16.89
CA SER A 110 3.53 -2.60 15.66
C SER A 110 4.20 -1.53 14.79
N THR A 111 4.78 -0.49 15.40
CA THR A 111 5.51 0.56 14.68
C THR A 111 6.82 0.03 14.11
N THR A 112 7.56 -0.77 14.89
CA THR A 112 8.78 -1.46 14.46
C THR A 112 8.51 -2.40 13.27
N GLN A 113 7.38 -3.10 13.26
CA GLN A 113 6.99 -3.94 12.14
C GLN A 113 6.80 -3.12 10.85
N ILE A 114 6.13 -1.96 10.92
CA ILE A 114 5.98 -1.07 9.76
C ILE A 114 7.34 -0.57 9.26
N GLU A 115 8.27 -0.18 10.15
CA GLU A 115 9.64 0.17 9.75
C GLU A 115 10.39 -1.01 9.13
N THR A 116 10.20 -2.22 9.65
CA THR A 116 10.79 -3.45 9.08
C THR A 116 10.28 -3.70 7.67
N PHE A 117 8.97 -3.54 7.44
CA PHE A 117 8.40 -3.63 6.09
C PHE A 117 8.93 -2.57 5.15
N ARG A 118 9.22 -1.37 5.65
CA ARG A 118 9.83 -0.28 4.87
C ARG A 118 11.26 -0.61 4.48
N ASP A 119 12.09 -1.02 5.43
CA ASP A 119 13.50 -1.33 5.21
C ASP A 119 13.70 -2.55 4.29
N LEU A 120 12.82 -3.54 4.38
CA LEU A 120 12.93 -4.79 3.62
C LEU A 120 12.05 -4.82 2.35
N CYS A 121 11.40 -3.71 2.01
CA CYS A 121 10.26 -3.69 1.09
C CYS A 121 10.55 -4.23 -0.33
N LEU A 122 11.80 -4.15 -0.80
CA LEU A 122 12.28 -4.59 -2.12
C LEU A 122 13.36 -5.67 -2.02
N THR A 123 13.46 -6.38 -0.89
CA THR A 123 14.44 -7.47 -0.71
C THR A 123 13.93 -8.77 -1.38
N ASP A 124 14.15 -9.92 -0.76
CA ASP A 124 13.68 -11.22 -1.23
C ASP A 124 12.67 -11.83 -0.25
N MET A 125 11.85 -12.77 -0.73
CA MET A 125 10.84 -13.42 0.08
C MET A 125 11.37 -14.18 1.30
N LYS A 126 12.60 -14.71 1.24
CA LYS A 126 13.21 -15.37 2.40
C LYS A 126 13.51 -14.34 3.49
N THR A 127 14.10 -13.22 3.12
CA THR A 127 14.39 -12.11 4.04
C THR A 127 13.11 -11.58 4.68
N LEU A 128 12.07 -11.32 3.88
CA LEU A 128 10.78 -10.80 4.37
C LEU A 128 10.05 -11.78 5.30
N LEU A 129 9.86 -13.04 4.88
CA LEU A 129 9.15 -14.03 5.70
C LEU A 129 9.93 -14.39 6.97
N MET A 130 11.26 -14.40 6.93
CA MET A 130 12.08 -14.61 8.12
C MET A 130 11.93 -13.47 9.12
N ALA A 131 12.00 -12.22 8.65
CA ALA A 131 11.79 -11.05 9.49
C ALA A 131 10.39 -11.04 10.11
N LEU A 132 9.36 -11.35 9.31
CA LEU A 132 7.98 -11.47 9.76
C LEU A 132 7.81 -12.56 10.84
N SER A 133 8.42 -13.74 10.63
CA SER A 133 8.32 -14.87 11.57
C SER A 133 8.98 -14.57 12.93
N LYS A 134 9.95 -13.66 12.94
CA LYS A 134 10.65 -13.20 14.15
C LYS A 134 10.06 -11.90 14.72
N ASP A 135 9.05 -11.32 14.07
CA ASP A 135 8.47 -10.06 14.50
C ASP A 135 7.59 -10.25 15.76
N PRO A 136 7.82 -9.50 16.86
CA PRO A 136 7.02 -9.62 18.07
C PRO A 136 5.54 -9.28 17.89
N ALA A 137 5.18 -8.34 17.01
CA ALA A 137 3.78 -8.00 16.78
C ALA A 137 3.05 -9.15 16.08
N MET A 138 3.69 -9.79 15.09
CA MET A 138 3.16 -10.97 14.40
C MET A 138 3.09 -12.19 15.33
N ASN A 139 4.14 -12.43 16.11
CA ASN A 139 4.21 -13.54 17.05
C ASN A 139 3.05 -13.50 18.07
N PHE A 140 2.71 -12.31 18.58
CA PHE A 140 1.53 -12.12 19.42
C PHE A 140 0.22 -12.16 18.63
N TRP A 141 0.19 -11.58 17.42
CA TRP A 141 -1.01 -11.52 16.58
C TRP A 141 -1.55 -12.92 16.25
N LEU A 142 -0.67 -13.90 16.04
CA LEU A 142 -1.02 -15.27 15.72
C LEU A 142 -0.70 -16.28 16.84
N ASP A 143 -0.58 -15.78 18.07
CA ASP A 143 -0.45 -16.58 19.30
C ASP A 143 0.72 -17.58 19.28
N ASN A 144 1.77 -17.31 18.50
CA ASN A 144 2.94 -18.19 18.48
C ASN A 144 3.74 -18.11 19.79
N CYS A 145 3.58 -17.05 20.58
CA CYS A 145 4.12 -16.99 21.93
C CYS A 145 3.49 -18.01 22.89
N GLU A 146 2.33 -18.58 22.54
CA GLU A 146 1.64 -19.67 23.25
C GLU A 146 1.91 -21.04 22.60
N ASN A 147 2.78 -21.11 21.59
CA ASN A 147 3.09 -22.35 20.86
C ASN A 147 4.24 -23.11 21.53
N HIS A 148 3.87 -24.09 22.36
CA HIS A 148 4.80 -24.85 23.19
C HIS A 148 4.94 -26.28 22.69
N LYS A 149 6.11 -26.92 22.84
CA LYS A 149 6.31 -28.33 22.41
C LYS A 149 5.28 -29.33 22.95
N GLY A 150 4.75 -29.07 24.15
CA GLY A 150 3.75 -29.91 24.82
C GLY A 150 2.31 -29.59 24.45
N GLU A 151 2.08 -28.40 23.89
CA GLU A 151 0.77 -27.88 23.49
C GLU A 151 0.93 -27.03 22.22
N PRO A 152 1.16 -27.66 21.06
CA PRO A 152 1.38 -26.92 19.82
C PRO A 152 0.15 -26.11 19.43
N ASN A 153 0.36 -24.84 19.09
CA ASN A 153 -0.68 -23.93 18.60
C ASN A 153 -0.58 -23.81 17.08
N GLU A 154 -1.63 -24.24 16.37
CA GLU A 154 -1.64 -24.27 14.91
C GLU A 154 -1.84 -22.91 14.24
N ASN A 155 -2.19 -21.85 14.98
CA ASN A 155 -2.62 -20.58 14.40
C ASN A 155 -1.55 -19.98 13.45
N TRP A 156 -0.33 -19.73 13.94
CA TRP A 156 0.77 -19.27 13.09
C TRP A 156 1.08 -20.22 11.92
N GLY A 157 1.14 -21.53 12.18
CA GLY A 157 1.40 -22.53 11.14
C GLY A 157 0.33 -22.55 10.05
N ARG A 158 -0.93 -22.33 10.40
CA ARG A 158 -2.05 -22.27 9.46
C ARG A 158 -1.98 -21.00 8.63
N GLU A 159 -1.92 -19.83 9.26
CA GLU A 159 -1.93 -18.55 8.55
C GLU A 159 -0.68 -18.35 7.68
N LEU A 160 0.49 -18.87 8.12
CA LEU A 160 1.69 -18.88 7.30
C LEU A 160 1.43 -19.56 5.94
N LEU A 161 0.80 -20.74 5.93
CA LEU A 161 0.51 -21.47 4.69
C LEU A 161 -0.70 -20.88 3.95
N GLU A 162 -1.74 -20.49 4.68
CA GLU A 162 -3.05 -20.11 4.15
C GLU A 162 -3.11 -18.69 3.62
N LEU A 163 -2.63 -17.71 4.39
CA LEU A 163 -2.85 -16.29 4.11
C LEU A 163 -1.56 -15.52 3.85
N PHE A 164 -0.38 -16.03 4.24
CA PHE A 164 0.88 -15.29 4.10
C PHE A 164 1.88 -15.90 3.11
N SER A 165 1.61 -17.10 2.56
CA SER A 165 2.51 -17.70 1.58
C SER A 165 1.84 -18.46 0.46
N MET A 166 1.21 -19.61 0.69
CA MET A 166 0.81 -20.53 -0.39
C MET A 166 -0.65 -20.37 -0.84
N GLY A 167 -1.54 -19.87 0.03
CA GLY A 167 -2.97 -19.91 -0.25
C GLY A 167 -3.57 -21.30 0.01
N VAL A 168 -4.85 -21.37 0.40
CA VAL A 168 -5.59 -22.63 0.65
C VAL A 168 -5.45 -23.63 -0.49
N GLY A 169 -5.56 -23.16 -1.72
CA GLY A 169 -5.59 -24.02 -2.89
C GLY A 169 -5.69 -23.26 -4.19
N MET A 170 -5.72 -24.02 -5.28
CA MET A 170 -5.61 -23.54 -6.64
C MET A 170 -6.16 -24.56 -7.64
N ASP A 171 -6.87 -24.09 -8.66
CA ASP A 171 -7.37 -24.91 -9.76
C ASP A 171 -8.14 -26.16 -9.28
N ASN A 172 -8.92 -26.01 -8.20
CA ASN A 172 -9.65 -27.06 -7.48
C ASN A 172 -8.78 -28.11 -6.76
N SER A 173 -7.54 -27.76 -6.39
CA SER A 173 -6.63 -28.58 -5.59
C SER A 173 -6.10 -27.82 -4.38
N PHE A 174 -5.70 -28.53 -3.31
CA PHE A 174 -5.10 -27.91 -2.12
C PHE A 174 -3.59 -27.80 -2.26
N ASN A 175 -2.99 -26.72 -1.75
CA ASN A 175 -1.54 -26.50 -1.82
C ASN A 175 -0.77 -27.23 -0.71
N TYR A 176 -1.44 -27.52 0.41
CA TYR A 176 -0.91 -28.20 1.58
C TYR A 176 -2.01 -29.04 2.25
N SER A 177 -1.61 -29.95 3.13
CA SER A 177 -2.53 -30.76 3.93
C SER A 177 -2.66 -30.20 5.35
N GLU A 178 -3.70 -30.64 6.06
CA GLU A 178 -3.86 -30.35 7.49
C GLU A 178 -2.69 -30.90 8.34
N GLU A 179 -2.02 -31.96 7.88
CA GLU A 179 -0.83 -32.47 8.55
C GLU A 179 0.36 -31.52 8.39
N ASP A 180 0.47 -30.85 7.24
CA ASP A 180 1.50 -29.84 7.01
C ASP A 180 1.33 -28.64 7.96
N VAL A 181 0.08 -28.22 8.22
CA VAL A 181 -0.23 -27.18 9.23
C VAL A 181 0.31 -27.57 10.60
N LYS A 182 0.05 -28.81 11.04
CA LYS A 182 0.53 -29.34 12.32
C LYS A 182 2.04 -29.41 12.40
N MET A 183 2.69 -29.87 11.32
CA MET A 183 4.15 -29.97 11.30
C MET A 183 4.81 -28.60 11.27
N ALA A 184 4.23 -27.62 10.56
CA ALA A 184 4.67 -26.23 10.62
C ALA A 184 4.53 -25.67 12.04
N ALA A 185 3.36 -25.83 12.67
CA ALA A 185 3.12 -25.40 14.04
C ALA A 185 4.17 -25.96 15.03
N ARG A 186 4.45 -27.27 14.94
CA ARG A 186 5.46 -27.91 15.78
C ARG A 186 6.87 -27.37 15.52
N ALA A 187 7.21 -27.06 14.27
CA ALA A 187 8.51 -26.49 13.92
C ALA A 187 8.69 -25.04 14.42
N PHE A 188 7.62 -24.29 14.66
CA PHE A 188 7.65 -22.94 15.25
C PHE A 188 7.53 -22.90 16.78
N THR A 189 7.50 -24.06 17.45
CA THR A 189 7.56 -24.12 18.91
C THR A 189 8.87 -23.52 19.44
N GLY A 190 8.80 -22.81 20.56
CA GLY A 190 9.95 -22.10 21.14
C GLY A 190 10.28 -20.75 20.49
N TRP A 191 9.61 -20.35 19.38
CA TRP A 191 9.74 -19.01 18.80
C TRP A 191 8.83 -18.02 19.54
N SER A 192 9.41 -17.10 20.29
CA SER A 192 8.67 -16.16 21.14
C SER A 192 9.30 -14.77 21.09
N PHE A 193 8.92 -13.89 22.02
CA PHE A 193 9.50 -12.57 22.19
C PHE A 193 9.66 -12.20 23.67
N THR A 194 10.52 -11.23 23.97
CA THR A 194 10.68 -10.70 25.33
C THR A 194 9.41 -10.01 25.79
N GLN A 195 8.85 -10.43 26.93
CA GLN A 195 7.63 -9.84 27.46
C GLN A 195 7.84 -8.34 27.73
N PRO A 196 6.99 -7.46 27.18
CA PRO A 196 7.19 -6.02 27.27
C PRO A 196 7.09 -5.56 28.71
N LEU A 197 8.12 -4.86 29.18
CA LEU A 197 8.09 -4.20 30.47
C LEU A 197 7.44 -2.82 30.31
N SER A 198 6.48 -2.50 31.17
CA SER A 198 5.90 -1.16 31.22
C SER A 198 6.93 -0.17 31.78
N VAL A 199 7.08 0.97 31.10
CA VAL A 199 7.81 2.12 31.63
C VAL A 199 6.79 2.97 32.38
N TYR A 200 6.58 2.73 33.68
CA TYR A 200 5.66 3.59 34.44
C TYR A 200 6.24 5.01 34.58
N PRO A 201 5.48 6.11 34.34
CA PRO A 201 4.05 6.14 33.99
C PRO A 201 3.71 6.20 32.48
N TYR A 202 4.69 6.22 31.57
CA TYR A 202 4.49 6.28 30.11
C TYR A 202 5.51 5.43 29.35
N GLY A 203 5.06 4.72 28.31
CA GLY A 203 5.88 3.95 27.39
C GLY A 203 5.94 2.45 27.68
N ALA A 204 6.49 1.71 26.73
CA ALA A 204 6.85 0.31 26.87
C ALA A 204 8.26 0.09 26.34
N TYR A 205 9.01 -0.80 26.98
CA TYR A 205 10.27 -1.26 26.41
C TYR A 205 10.01 -2.00 25.09
N PRO A 206 10.94 -1.91 24.10
CA PRO A 206 10.89 -2.74 22.91
C PRO A 206 10.80 -4.21 23.29
N SER A 207 9.95 -4.94 22.57
CA SER A 207 9.97 -6.40 22.56
C SER A 207 10.93 -6.86 21.48
N GLU A 208 11.66 -7.92 21.75
CA GLU A 208 12.64 -8.51 20.83
C GLU A 208 12.35 -10.00 20.68
N PHE A 209 12.62 -10.55 19.50
CA PHE A 209 12.53 -11.99 19.26
C PHE A 209 13.41 -12.79 20.23
N VAL A 210 12.89 -13.92 20.70
CA VAL A 210 13.66 -14.92 21.45
C VAL A 210 13.35 -16.32 20.95
N TYR A 211 14.36 -17.18 20.93
CA TYR A 211 14.20 -18.61 20.69
C TYR A 211 14.50 -19.38 21.98
N LEU A 212 13.51 -20.15 22.44
CA LEU A 212 13.55 -20.97 23.64
C LEU A 212 13.78 -22.43 23.22
N GLU A 213 15.05 -22.84 23.17
CA GLU A 213 15.45 -24.19 22.76
C GLU A 213 14.79 -25.27 23.64
N GLU A 214 14.63 -25.01 24.93
CA GLU A 214 13.99 -25.94 25.86
C GLU A 214 12.49 -26.16 25.60
N ASP A 215 11.85 -25.28 24.84
CA ASP A 215 10.41 -25.31 24.53
C ASP A 215 10.13 -25.69 23.06
N HIS A 216 11.18 -25.96 22.28
CA HIS A 216 11.08 -26.48 20.93
C HIS A 216 10.80 -27.99 20.91
N ASP A 217 10.02 -28.44 19.92
CA ASP A 217 9.79 -29.86 19.62
C ASP A 217 10.85 -30.38 18.65
N ASP A 218 11.90 -31.02 19.16
CA ASP A 218 13.00 -31.62 18.36
C ASP A 218 12.67 -32.97 17.70
N SER A 219 11.41 -33.41 17.70
CA SER A 219 11.06 -34.66 17.02
C SER A 219 11.08 -34.50 15.50
N ILE A 220 11.20 -35.64 14.81
CA ILE A 220 11.13 -35.71 13.35
C ILE A 220 9.72 -35.34 12.88
N LYS A 221 9.66 -34.45 11.89
CA LYS A 221 8.46 -33.91 11.25
C LYS A 221 8.50 -34.27 9.77
N THR A 222 7.33 -34.51 9.17
CA THR A 222 7.20 -34.66 7.72
C THR A 222 6.42 -33.47 7.17
N PHE A 223 7.10 -32.56 6.48
CA PHE A 223 6.50 -31.32 5.97
C PHE A 223 6.66 -31.23 4.44
N LEU A 224 5.54 -31.09 3.74
CA LEU A 224 5.44 -31.01 2.29
C LEU A 224 6.24 -32.10 1.54
N GLY A 225 6.26 -33.31 2.11
CA GLY A 225 6.94 -34.49 1.59
C GLY A 225 8.41 -34.67 2.02
N ASN A 226 8.98 -33.74 2.78
CA ASN A 226 10.34 -33.85 3.33
C ASN A 226 10.27 -34.32 4.79
N GLU A 227 11.22 -35.16 5.22
CA GLU A 227 11.30 -35.66 6.59
C GLU A 227 12.59 -35.17 7.26
N GLY A 228 12.49 -34.64 8.48
CA GLY A 228 13.65 -34.14 9.22
C GLY A 228 13.31 -33.57 10.60
N ASN A 229 14.33 -33.25 11.39
CA ASN A 229 14.14 -32.43 12.60
C ASN A 229 14.11 -30.96 12.19
N PHE A 230 12.94 -30.48 11.77
CA PHE A 230 12.77 -29.11 11.25
C PHE A 230 12.49 -28.09 12.35
N ASN A 231 13.09 -26.92 12.19
CA ASN A 231 12.77 -25.68 12.89
C ASN A 231 12.02 -24.72 11.94
N GLY A 232 11.53 -23.59 12.45
CA GLY A 232 10.78 -22.60 11.68
C GLY A 232 11.52 -22.11 10.43
N GLU A 233 12.85 -21.97 10.50
CA GLU A 233 13.67 -21.57 9.34
C GLU A 233 13.60 -22.60 8.19
N ASP A 234 13.61 -23.90 8.52
CA ASP A 234 13.52 -24.96 7.53
C ASP A 234 12.14 -24.99 6.85
N ILE A 235 11.08 -24.68 7.60
CA ILE A 235 9.71 -24.56 7.06
C ILE A 235 9.65 -23.46 6.01
N LEU A 236 10.20 -22.29 6.32
CA LEU A 236 10.26 -21.17 5.37
C LEU A 236 11.04 -21.56 4.10
N ASP A 237 12.20 -22.19 4.25
CA ASP A 237 13.05 -22.63 3.14
C ASP A 237 12.36 -23.66 2.22
N MET A 238 11.41 -24.44 2.74
CA MET A 238 10.60 -25.39 1.96
C MET A 238 9.38 -24.76 1.27
N ILE A 239 8.86 -23.66 1.82
CA ILE A 239 7.68 -22.94 1.30
C ILE A 239 8.08 -21.99 0.16
N ILE A 240 9.10 -21.16 0.38
CA ILE A 240 9.50 -20.08 -0.56
C ILE A 240 9.66 -20.54 -2.01
N PRO A 241 10.37 -21.65 -2.33
CA PRO A 241 10.58 -22.05 -3.72
C PRO A 241 9.35 -22.74 -4.36
N ARG A 242 8.19 -22.76 -3.71
CA ARG A 242 6.97 -23.39 -4.24
C ARG A 242 6.29 -22.45 -5.23
N GLU A 243 5.81 -23.02 -6.34
CA GLU A 243 4.96 -22.30 -7.30
C GLU A 243 3.68 -21.75 -6.65
N ALA A 244 3.13 -22.44 -5.65
CA ALA A 244 1.99 -21.95 -4.87
C ALA A 244 2.31 -20.60 -4.20
N THR A 245 3.50 -20.47 -3.60
CA THR A 245 3.95 -19.22 -2.96
C THR A 245 4.17 -18.12 -3.99
N ALA A 246 4.83 -18.45 -5.10
CA ALA A 246 5.03 -17.52 -6.21
C ALA A 246 3.70 -16.95 -6.71
N ARG A 247 2.73 -17.82 -7.02
CA ARG A 247 1.43 -17.41 -7.57
C ARG A 247 0.59 -16.64 -6.55
N PHE A 248 0.64 -16.99 -5.27
CA PHE A 248 -0.07 -16.27 -4.21
C PHE A 248 0.44 -14.82 -4.05
N ILE A 249 1.76 -14.64 -3.90
CA ILE A 249 2.37 -13.32 -3.73
C ILE A 249 2.20 -12.49 -5.02
N CYS A 250 2.44 -13.07 -6.20
CA CYS A 250 2.26 -12.37 -7.45
C CYS A 250 0.80 -11.97 -7.72
N ARG A 251 -0.19 -12.76 -7.27
CA ARG A 251 -1.60 -12.37 -7.34
C ARG A 251 -1.93 -11.21 -6.41
N HIS A 252 -1.36 -11.18 -5.20
CA HIS A 252 -1.46 -10.01 -4.33
C HIS A 252 -0.84 -8.76 -4.97
N MET A 253 0.35 -8.87 -5.58
CA MET A 253 0.98 -7.76 -6.28
C MET A 253 0.14 -7.26 -7.46
N TYR A 254 -0.41 -8.18 -8.27
CA TYR A 254 -1.32 -7.80 -9.35
C TYR A 254 -2.56 -7.06 -8.81
N THR A 255 -3.21 -7.61 -7.79
CA THR A 255 -4.39 -7.02 -7.13
C THR A 255 -4.09 -5.62 -6.59
N PHE A 256 -2.91 -5.43 -6.00
CA PHE A 256 -2.55 -4.18 -5.35
C PHE A 256 -2.04 -3.13 -6.34
N PHE A 257 -1.34 -3.50 -7.40
CA PHE A 257 -0.68 -2.55 -8.31
C PHE A 257 -1.36 -2.37 -9.67
N VAL A 258 -2.12 -3.35 -10.16
CA VAL A 258 -2.60 -3.38 -11.55
C VAL A 258 -4.11 -3.17 -11.63
N ALA A 259 -4.91 -4.13 -11.15
CA ALA A 259 -6.37 -4.12 -11.28
C ALA A 259 -7.01 -4.87 -10.11
N ASP A 260 -8.30 -4.59 -9.85
CA ASP A 260 -9.03 -5.30 -8.80
C ASP A 260 -9.20 -6.79 -9.14
N GLU A 261 -9.13 -7.66 -8.13
CA GLU A 261 -9.30 -9.12 -8.22
C GLU A 261 -10.39 -9.58 -7.25
N PRO A 262 -10.92 -10.81 -7.38
CA PRO A 262 -11.68 -11.45 -6.30
C PRO A 262 -10.91 -11.44 -4.97
N GLN A 263 -11.62 -11.43 -3.83
CA GLN A 263 -10.96 -11.49 -2.52
C GLN A 263 -10.25 -12.84 -2.31
N VAL A 264 -9.22 -12.86 -1.46
CA VAL A 264 -8.36 -14.03 -1.18
C VAL A 264 -9.13 -15.34 -0.91
N PRO A 265 -10.23 -15.35 -0.11
CA PRO A 265 -10.96 -16.59 0.17
C PRO A 265 -11.56 -17.27 -1.07
N ALA A 266 -11.71 -16.55 -2.17
CA ALA A 266 -12.23 -17.08 -3.42
C ALA A 266 -11.14 -17.63 -4.35
N TRP A 267 -9.86 -17.44 -4.06
CA TRP A 267 -8.76 -17.72 -5.01
C TRP A 267 -8.56 -19.19 -5.34
N ASN A 268 -9.01 -20.10 -4.47
CA ASN A 268 -8.97 -21.54 -4.70
C ASN A 268 -9.97 -22.03 -5.77
N ILE A 269 -11.05 -21.27 -6.00
CA ILE A 269 -12.14 -21.63 -6.92
C ILE A 269 -12.36 -20.61 -8.04
N VAL A 270 -11.90 -19.37 -7.88
CA VAL A 270 -12.00 -18.31 -8.89
C VAL A 270 -10.61 -18.04 -9.49
N PRO A 271 -10.42 -18.29 -10.80
CA PRO A 271 -9.16 -18.00 -11.47
C PRO A 271 -8.88 -16.49 -11.47
N PRO A 272 -7.62 -16.08 -11.64
CA PRO A 272 -7.29 -14.68 -11.78
C PRO A 272 -7.93 -14.06 -13.03
N GLN A 273 -8.19 -12.76 -12.96
CA GLN A 273 -8.76 -11.99 -14.06
C GLN A 273 -7.80 -11.92 -15.25
N ASP A 274 -6.49 -11.86 -14.99
CA ASP A 274 -5.44 -11.96 -16.00
C ASP A 274 -4.44 -13.09 -15.67
N PRO A 275 -4.73 -14.34 -16.09
CA PRO A 275 -3.85 -15.48 -15.83
C PRO A 275 -2.47 -15.34 -16.46
N GLU A 276 -2.35 -14.67 -17.62
CA GLU A 276 -1.08 -14.50 -18.31
C GLU A 276 -0.18 -13.50 -17.59
N ALA A 277 -0.74 -12.38 -17.11
CA ALA A 277 0.00 -11.43 -16.27
C ALA A 277 0.54 -12.10 -15.00
N ILE A 278 -0.30 -12.87 -14.30
CA ILE A 278 0.14 -13.60 -13.10
C ILE A 278 1.22 -14.63 -13.45
N LYS A 279 1.09 -15.32 -14.58
CA LYS A 279 2.11 -16.27 -15.03
C LYS A 279 3.45 -15.59 -15.27
N VAL A 280 3.49 -14.44 -15.95
CA VAL A 280 4.72 -13.67 -16.17
C VAL A 280 5.41 -13.32 -14.85
N LEU A 281 4.64 -12.86 -13.86
CA LEU A 281 5.17 -12.52 -12.54
C LEU A 281 5.64 -13.78 -11.77
N THR A 282 4.88 -14.87 -11.85
CA THR A 282 5.20 -16.16 -11.20
C THR A 282 6.47 -16.77 -11.80
N ASP A 283 6.61 -16.76 -13.12
CA ASP A 283 7.82 -17.23 -13.81
C ASP A 283 9.05 -16.42 -13.35
N LYS A 284 8.89 -15.10 -13.19
CA LYS A 284 9.96 -14.23 -12.69
C LYS A 284 10.33 -14.55 -11.24
N TYR A 285 9.34 -14.73 -10.38
CA TYR A 285 9.55 -15.16 -9.01
C TYR A 285 10.36 -16.45 -8.96
N MET A 286 10.00 -17.45 -9.78
CA MET A 286 10.68 -18.74 -9.82
C MET A 286 12.11 -18.63 -10.38
N GLU A 287 12.34 -17.74 -11.34
CA GLU A 287 13.67 -17.45 -11.89
C GLU A 287 14.61 -16.84 -10.85
N THR A 288 14.10 -15.87 -10.07
CA THR A 288 14.91 -15.09 -9.12
C THR A 288 14.85 -15.61 -7.68
N ASN A 289 14.08 -16.68 -7.45
CA ASN A 289 13.80 -17.23 -6.12
C ASN A 289 13.19 -16.19 -5.18
N GLY A 290 12.22 -15.42 -5.68
CA GLY A 290 11.45 -14.46 -4.89
C GLY A 290 12.12 -13.11 -4.66
N ASP A 291 13.00 -12.65 -5.56
CA ASP A 291 13.54 -11.28 -5.54
C ASP A 291 12.42 -10.27 -5.87
N ILE A 292 12.01 -9.49 -4.89
CA ILE A 292 10.88 -8.55 -4.99
C ILE A 292 11.21 -7.38 -5.91
N LYS A 293 12.46 -6.89 -5.91
CA LYS A 293 12.89 -5.81 -6.79
C LYS A 293 12.74 -6.22 -8.25
N GLU A 294 13.15 -7.44 -8.61
CA GLU A 294 13.02 -7.97 -9.97
C GLU A 294 11.57 -8.26 -10.39
N ILE A 295 10.72 -8.70 -9.44
CA ILE A 295 9.29 -8.87 -9.71
C ILE A 295 8.63 -7.50 -9.94
N MET A 296 8.93 -6.49 -9.13
CA MET A 296 8.41 -5.13 -9.30
C MET A 296 8.89 -4.50 -10.61
N ARG A 297 10.16 -4.69 -10.99
CA ARG A 297 10.69 -4.30 -12.31
C ARG A 297 9.86 -4.90 -13.44
N THR A 298 9.59 -6.20 -13.36
CA THR A 298 8.80 -6.93 -14.37
C THR A 298 7.35 -6.44 -14.40
N LEU A 299 6.74 -6.19 -13.24
CA LEU A 299 5.38 -5.67 -13.13
C LEU A 299 5.27 -4.29 -13.76
N LEU A 300 6.10 -3.34 -13.33
CA LEU A 300 6.01 -1.93 -13.73
C LEU A 300 6.38 -1.70 -15.20
N THR A 301 7.22 -2.55 -15.80
CA THR A 301 7.60 -2.45 -17.22
C THR A 301 6.68 -3.20 -18.17
N SER A 302 5.77 -4.04 -17.64
CA SER A 302 4.86 -4.87 -18.44
C SER A 302 3.79 -4.08 -19.18
N GLU A 303 3.33 -4.60 -20.32
CA GLU A 303 2.22 -3.99 -21.07
C GLU A 303 0.89 -4.09 -20.31
N PHE A 304 0.63 -5.19 -19.60
CA PHE A 304 -0.60 -5.33 -18.80
C PHE A 304 -0.70 -4.26 -17.71
N PHE A 305 0.43 -3.82 -17.14
CA PHE A 305 0.45 -2.71 -16.20
C PHE A 305 0.18 -1.38 -16.89
N LYS A 306 0.85 -1.09 -18.00
CA LYS A 306 0.69 0.16 -18.76
C LYS A 306 -0.75 0.33 -19.29
N ASP A 307 -1.41 -0.77 -19.64
CA ASP A 307 -2.79 -0.82 -20.12
C ASP A 307 -3.84 -0.82 -19.00
N ALA A 308 -3.45 -0.82 -17.73
CA ALA A 308 -4.35 -0.91 -16.59
C ALA A 308 -4.79 0.44 -15.99
N LYS A 309 -4.68 1.53 -16.74
CA LYS A 309 -5.13 2.87 -16.31
C LYS A 309 -6.59 2.83 -15.84
N PHE A 310 -6.85 3.32 -14.62
CA PHE A 310 -8.18 3.44 -14.01
C PHE A 310 -8.95 2.11 -13.87
N LYS A 311 -8.27 0.95 -13.94
CA LYS A 311 -8.90 -0.37 -13.74
C LYS A 311 -9.07 -0.75 -12.26
N LYS A 312 -8.60 0.09 -11.33
CA LYS A 312 -8.60 -0.21 -9.91
C LYS A 312 -9.29 0.89 -9.10
N ILE A 313 -10.15 0.51 -8.16
CA ILE A 313 -10.65 1.43 -7.13
C ILE A 313 -9.52 1.71 -6.12
N LYS A 314 -9.25 3.00 -5.90
CA LYS A 314 -8.28 3.48 -4.90
C LYS A 314 -8.73 3.05 -3.51
N SER A 315 -7.80 2.54 -2.70
CA SER A 315 -8.04 2.44 -1.26
C SER A 315 -8.28 3.83 -0.65
N PRO A 316 -8.91 3.93 0.53
CA PRO A 316 -9.08 5.21 1.22
C PRO A 316 -7.77 5.98 1.40
N VAL A 317 -6.69 5.30 1.79
CA VAL A 317 -5.37 5.94 1.95
C VAL A 317 -4.79 6.38 0.60
N GLU A 318 -4.96 5.59 -0.48
CA GLU A 318 -4.54 6.01 -1.83
C GLU A 318 -5.26 7.29 -2.29
N LEU A 319 -6.57 7.37 -2.08
CA LEU A 319 -7.35 8.57 -2.41
C LEU A 319 -6.89 9.77 -1.59
N MET A 320 -6.74 9.59 -0.27
CA MET A 320 -6.35 10.66 0.63
C MET A 320 -4.97 11.22 0.28
N VAL A 321 -3.97 10.34 0.22
CA VAL A 321 -2.58 10.74 -0.03
C VAL A 321 -2.45 11.34 -1.43
N GLY A 322 -3.05 10.72 -2.45
CA GLY A 322 -2.94 11.23 -3.81
C GLY A 322 -3.60 12.58 -4.02
N THR A 323 -4.75 12.81 -3.36
CA THR A 323 -5.38 14.13 -3.41
C THR A 323 -4.54 15.17 -2.68
N MET A 324 -4.00 14.85 -1.49
CA MET A 324 -3.12 15.77 -0.76
C MET A 324 -1.83 16.09 -1.52
N LYS A 325 -1.25 15.11 -2.23
CA LYS A 325 -0.11 15.34 -3.13
C LYS A 325 -0.47 16.29 -4.27
N ALA A 326 -1.59 16.06 -4.94
CA ALA A 326 -2.03 16.91 -6.05
C ALA A 326 -2.33 18.35 -5.59
N SER A 327 -2.99 18.53 -4.45
CA SER A 327 -3.27 19.86 -3.88
C SER A 327 -2.08 20.48 -3.13
N ARG A 328 -0.98 19.72 -2.96
CA ARG A 328 0.17 20.04 -2.10
C ARG A 328 -0.26 20.47 -0.69
N THR A 329 -1.29 19.83 -0.16
CA THR A 329 -1.69 20.01 1.23
C THR A 329 -0.81 19.10 2.09
N LEU A 330 -0.51 19.52 3.32
CA LEU A 330 0.35 18.78 4.27
C LEU A 330 1.86 18.74 3.93
N GLU A 331 2.40 19.76 3.26
CA GLU A 331 3.88 19.91 3.11
C GLU A 331 4.59 20.24 4.44
N PHE A 332 3.81 20.68 5.44
CA PHE A 332 4.28 20.97 6.79
C PHE A 332 3.50 20.10 7.79
N PRO A 333 4.13 19.62 8.89
CA PRO A 333 3.46 18.84 9.93
C PRO A 333 2.58 19.76 10.79
N GLU A 334 1.45 20.17 10.22
CA GLU A 334 0.46 21.01 10.89
C GLU A 334 -0.18 20.27 12.08
N PRO A 335 -0.62 20.99 13.14
CA PRO A 335 -1.17 20.38 14.35
C PRO A 335 -2.31 19.35 14.13
N THR A 336 -2.97 19.40 12.98
CA THR A 336 -4.10 18.52 12.63
C THR A 336 -3.70 17.22 11.95
N PHE A 337 -2.43 17.01 11.55
CA PHE A 337 -2.08 15.86 10.70
C PHE A 337 -2.26 14.51 11.38
N VAL A 338 -2.10 14.44 12.71
CA VAL A 338 -2.40 13.24 13.51
C VAL A 338 -3.87 12.82 13.36
N GLY A 339 -4.78 13.79 13.15
CA GLY A 339 -6.20 13.55 12.91
C GLY A 339 -6.50 12.82 11.59
N LEU A 340 -5.56 12.80 10.63
CA LEU A 340 -5.74 12.10 9.36
C LEU A 340 -5.93 10.59 9.54
N ALA A 341 -5.40 10.02 10.63
CA ALA A 341 -5.66 8.63 10.99
C ALA A 341 -7.16 8.33 11.20
N LEU A 342 -7.90 9.28 11.78
CA LEU A 342 -9.35 9.16 11.97
C LEU A 342 -10.10 9.37 10.66
N THR A 343 -9.61 10.25 9.79
CA THR A 343 -10.16 10.44 8.45
C THR A 343 -10.05 9.17 7.60
N ALA A 344 -8.88 8.51 7.61
CA ALA A 344 -8.69 7.23 6.91
C ALA A 344 -9.62 6.13 7.48
N THR A 345 -9.81 6.13 8.80
CA THR A 345 -10.75 5.22 9.48
C THR A 345 -12.19 5.48 9.06
N ALA A 346 -12.62 6.74 8.98
CA ALA A 346 -13.99 7.12 8.57
C ALA A 346 -14.30 6.70 7.12
N MET A 347 -13.29 6.62 6.26
CA MET A 347 -13.41 6.12 4.89
C MET A 347 -13.26 4.59 4.77
N GLY A 348 -13.02 3.87 5.86
CA GLY A 348 -12.98 2.41 5.90
C GLY A 348 -11.59 1.77 5.97
N GLN A 349 -10.49 2.55 6.04
CA GLN A 349 -9.13 1.99 6.15
C GLN A 349 -8.41 2.50 7.41
N ASN A 350 -8.54 1.75 8.49
CA ASN A 350 -7.85 2.03 9.75
C ASN A 350 -6.44 1.40 9.75
N LEU A 351 -5.42 2.15 9.33
CA LEU A 351 -4.02 1.68 9.29
C LEU A 351 -3.60 1.02 10.62
N MET A 352 -2.77 -0.03 10.57
CA MET A 352 -2.35 -0.86 11.71
C MET A 352 -3.49 -1.62 12.44
N TYR A 353 -4.72 -1.56 11.91
CA TYR A 353 -5.91 -2.26 12.40
C TYR A 353 -6.66 -2.87 11.21
N PRO A 354 -6.08 -3.87 10.54
CA PRO A 354 -6.83 -4.65 9.57
C PRO A 354 -8.07 -5.28 10.26
N PRO A 355 -9.21 -5.39 9.55
CA PRO A 355 -10.43 -5.92 10.12
C PRO A 355 -10.34 -7.41 10.47
N THR A 356 -9.55 -8.19 9.73
CA THR A 356 -9.31 -9.62 9.94
C THR A 356 -7.86 -9.98 9.63
N VAL A 357 -7.48 -11.25 9.84
CA VAL A 357 -6.18 -11.82 9.42
C VAL A 357 -5.98 -11.84 7.90
N GLU A 358 -7.07 -11.72 7.13
CA GLU A 358 -7.03 -11.61 5.66
C GLU A 358 -6.62 -10.20 5.19
N GLY A 359 -6.49 -9.24 6.11
CA GLY A 359 -6.22 -7.84 5.78
C GLY A 359 -7.50 -7.09 5.45
N TRP A 360 -7.44 -6.22 4.45
CA TRP A 360 -8.62 -5.53 3.94
C TRP A 360 -9.13 -6.22 2.68
N HIS A 361 -10.41 -6.00 2.36
CA HIS A 361 -10.92 -6.29 1.03
C HIS A 361 -10.62 -5.14 0.08
N THR A 362 -10.52 -5.43 -1.23
CA THR A 362 -10.27 -4.42 -2.27
C THR A 362 -11.50 -4.14 -3.15
N GLY A 363 -11.34 -3.20 -4.08
CA GLY A 363 -12.31 -2.94 -5.14
C GLY A 363 -13.58 -2.27 -4.65
N ARG A 364 -14.73 -2.79 -5.10
CA ARG A 364 -16.04 -2.19 -4.82
C ARG A 364 -16.41 -2.15 -3.34
N GLU A 365 -15.78 -3.00 -2.53
CA GLU A 365 -16.01 -3.04 -1.07
C GLU A 365 -15.45 -1.82 -0.34
N TRP A 366 -14.62 -1.00 -1.01
CA TRP A 366 -14.22 0.32 -0.51
C TRP A 366 -15.31 1.39 -0.60
N ILE A 367 -16.40 1.11 -1.33
CA ILE A 367 -17.43 2.10 -1.66
C ILE A 367 -18.79 1.61 -1.16
N ASP A 368 -19.27 2.27 -0.12
CA ASP A 368 -20.67 2.27 0.29
C ASP A 368 -21.18 3.73 0.39
N ALA A 369 -22.48 3.91 0.67
CA ALA A 369 -23.08 5.25 0.71
C ALA A 369 -22.46 6.19 1.77
N GLY A 370 -21.91 5.63 2.86
CA GLY A 370 -21.29 6.42 3.93
C GLY A 370 -19.85 6.80 3.58
N THR A 371 -19.05 5.80 3.26
CA THR A 371 -17.63 5.96 2.87
C THR A 371 -17.47 6.82 1.62
N LEU A 372 -18.36 6.70 0.63
CA LEU A 372 -18.32 7.54 -0.58
C LEU A 372 -18.49 9.03 -0.26
N ASN A 373 -19.39 9.37 0.68
CA ASN A 373 -19.63 10.75 1.08
C ASN A 373 -18.39 11.35 1.76
N GLU A 374 -17.78 10.61 2.69
CA GLU A 374 -16.53 11.03 3.35
C GLU A 374 -15.38 11.21 2.35
N ARG A 375 -15.25 10.29 1.39
CA ARG A 375 -14.24 10.33 0.32
C ARG A 375 -14.40 11.57 -0.56
N ILE A 376 -15.61 11.88 -1.00
CA ILE A 376 -15.91 13.06 -1.80
C ILE A 376 -15.65 14.35 -1.01
N ASN A 377 -16.17 14.45 0.21
CA ASN A 377 -15.99 15.64 1.05
C ASN A 377 -14.52 15.92 1.32
N PHE A 378 -13.73 14.88 1.61
CA PHE A 378 -12.30 15.04 1.80
C PHE A 378 -11.61 15.55 0.54
N ALA A 379 -11.91 14.94 -0.61
CA ALA A 379 -11.26 15.29 -1.86
C ALA A 379 -11.57 16.73 -2.28
N VAL A 380 -12.85 17.13 -2.22
CA VAL A 380 -13.31 18.50 -2.47
C VAL A 380 -12.65 19.50 -1.52
N GLY A 381 -12.59 19.16 -0.22
CA GLY A 381 -12.01 20.02 0.81
C GLY A 381 -10.50 20.27 0.64
N GLN A 382 -9.78 19.41 -0.10
CA GLN A 382 -8.37 19.66 -0.41
C GLN A 382 -8.16 20.83 -1.37
N PHE A 383 -9.18 21.23 -2.13
CA PHE A 383 -9.10 22.33 -3.10
C PHE A 383 -9.76 23.64 -2.62
N ASP A 384 -10.06 23.74 -1.32
CA ASP A 384 -10.60 24.97 -0.74
C ASP A 384 -9.56 26.10 -0.76
N SER A 385 -10.01 27.29 -1.17
CA SER A 385 -9.20 28.41 -1.69
C SER A 385 -8.12 29.01 -0.77
N GLY A 386 -7.94 28.51 0.45
CA GLY A 386 -7.09 29.10 1.48
C GLY A 386 -5.95 28.21 2.01
N LYS A 387 -5.86 26.92 1.64
CA LYS A 387 -4.89 25.98 2.25
C LYS A 387 -4.17 25.05 1.27
N ALA A 388 -4.30 25.26 -0.03
CA ALA A 388 -3.76 24.39 -1.07
C ALA A 388 -2.73 25.14 -1.94
N PRO A 389 -1.42 25.10 -1.61
CA PRO A 389 -0.38 25.66 -2.46
C PRO A 389 -0.40 25.12 -3.89
N GLY A 390 -0.75 23.84 -4.06
CA GLY A 390 -0.85 23.22 -5.39
C GLY A 390 -1.94 23.84 -6.26
N LEU A 391 -2.98 24.42 -5.65
CA LEU A 391 -3.98 25.18 -6.41
C LEU A 391 -3.36 26.44 -7.03
N ASP A 392 -2.48 27.15 -6.32
CA ASP A 392 -1.83 28.34 -6.87
C ASP A 392 -0.90 27.97 -8.04
N ASP A 393 -0.23 26.81 -7.97
CA ASP A 393 0.56 26.28 -9.09
C ASP A 393 -0.32 25.90 -10.29
N MET A 394 -1.46 25.25 -10.05
CA MET A 394 -2.44 24.91 -11.08
C MET A 394 -3.00 26.17 -11.76
N ILE A 395 -3.29 27.22 -10.99
CA ILE A 395 -3.74 28.52 -11.54
C ILE A 395 -2.67 29.09 -12.46
N ASN A 396 -1.41 29.12 -12.01
CA ASN A 396 -0.31 29.65 -12.82
C ASN A 396 -0.15 28.87 -14.12
N GLU A 397 -0.24 27.54 -14.07
CA GLU A 397 -0.14 26.69 -15.27
C GLU A 397 -1.27 26.99 -16.27
N VAL A 398 -2.53 27.12 -15.82
CA VAL A 398 -3.64 27.46 -16.74
C VAL A 398 -3.48 28.88 -17.29
N GLU A 399 -3.03 29.83 -16.48
CA GLU A 399 -2.75 31.20 -16.93
C GLU A 399 -1.63 31.26 -17.99
N GLU A 400 -0.58 30.45 -17.84
CA GLU A 400 0.51 30.36 -18.82
C GLU A 400 0.06 29.77 -20.16
N ARG A 401 -0.97 28.91 -20.17
CA ARG A 401 -1.60 28.38 -21.39
C ARG A 401 -2.43 29.43 -22.15
N GLY A 402 -2.76 30.56 -21.51
CA GLY A 402 -3.52 31.66 -22.11
C GLY A 402 -5.01 31.37 -22.24
N ASN A 403 -5.63 31.86 -23.31
CA ASN A 403 -7.06 31.64 -23.55
C ASN A 403 -7.32 30.22 -24.04
N LEU A 404 -8.29 29.56 -23.43
CA LEU A 404 -8.67 28.18 -23.75
C LEU A 404 -10.15 28.12 -24.10
N SER A 405 -10.54 27.21 -25.00
CA SER A 405 -11.95 26.85 -25.14
C SER A 405 -12.46 26.24 -23.84
N SER A 406 -13.77 26.24 -23.61
CA SER A 406 -14.37 25.53 -22.47
C SER A 406 -13.87 24.09 -22.33
N ASP A 407 -13.84 23.35 -23.43
CA ASP A 407 -13.34 21.97 -23.46
C ASP A 407 -11.84 21.89 -23.12
N GLY A 408 -11.02 22.75 -23.72
CA GLY A 408 -9.58 22.79 -23.47
C GLY A 408 -9.22 23.20 -22.04
N PHE A 409 -10.10 23.96 -21.38
CA PHE A 409 -9.97 24.28 -19.96
C PHE A 409 -10.26 23.07 -19.06
N VAL A 410 -11.29 22.28 -19.38
CA VAL A 410 -11.55 21.03 -18.64
C VAL A 410 -10.42 20.02 -18.86
N ASP A 411 -9.93 19.87 -20.10
CA ASP A 411 -8.77 19.03 -20.42
C ASP A 411 -7.54 19.46 -19.60
N ALA A 412 -7.27 20.76 -19.49
CA ALA A 412 -6.19 21.28 -18.64
C ALA A 412 -6.37 20.91 -17.16
N CYS A 413 -7.60 21.01 -16.62
CA CYS A 413 -7.89 20.59 -15.25
C CYS A 413 -7.62 19.09 -15.03
N LEU A 414 -7.97 18.25 -16.00
CA LEU A 414 -7.74 16.80 -15.93
C LEU A 414 -6.25 16.45 -15.95
N GLU A 415 -5.46 17.13 -16.79
CA GLU A 415 -4.00 16.99 -16.81
C GLU A 415 -3.37 17.41 -15.47
N LEU A 416 -3.80 18.54 -14.92
CA LEU A 416 -3.33 19.10 -13.66
C LEU A 416 -3.59 18.17 -12.45
N LEU A 417 -4.70 17.43 -12.48
CA LEU A 417 -5.02 16.39 -11.49
C LEU A 417 -4.31 15.05 -11.75
N GLY A 418 -3.25 15.06 -12.54
CA GLY A 418 -2.47 13.88 -12.88
C GLY A 418 -3.14 13.06 -13.98
N TYR A 419 -3.55 13.71 -15.08
CA TYR A 419 -4.12 13.06 -16.26
C TYR A 419 -5.30 12.12 -15.92
N VAL A 420 -6.29 12.65 -15.19
CA VAL A 420 -7.52 11.91 -14.85
C VAL A 420 -8.34 11.66 -16.13
N GLU A 421 -8.87 10.44 -16.27
CA GLU A 421 -9.83 10.11 -17.32
C GLU A 421 -11.24 10.08 -16.73
N LEU A 422 -12.22 10.63 -17.46
CA LEU A 422 -13.63 10.65 -17.08
C LEU A 422 -14.41 9.71 -17.99
N GLY A 423 -15.34 8.94 -17.41
CA GLY A 423 -16.37 8.24 -18.18
C GLY A 423 -17.30 9.21 -18.93
N ASP A 424 -17.95 8.70 -19.97
CA ASP A 424 -18.74 9.50 -20.91
C ASP A 424 -19.80 10.40 -20.23
N ASP A 425 -20.56 9.86 -19.28
CA ASP A 425 -21.64 10.59 -18.58
C ASP A 425 -21.10 11.74 -17.70
N THR A 426 -20.03 11.48 -16.94
CA THR A 426 -19.37 12.50 -16.10
C THR A 426 -18.75 13.58 -16.98
N ARG A 427 -18.13 13.16 -18.09
CA ARG A 427 -17.51 14.06 -19.06
C ARG A 427 -18.54 14.99 -19.67
N GLU A 428 -19.66 14.47 -20.17
CA GLU A 428 -20.74 15.30 -20.73
C GLU A 428 -21.19 16.37 -19.74
N THR A 429 -21.45 15.98 -18.49
CA THR A 429 -21.91 16.90 -17.44
C THR A 429 -20.93 18.04 -17.14
N ILE A 430 -19.63 17.72 -16.97
CA ILE A 430 -18.62 18.73 -16.62
C ILE A 430 -18.34 19.65 -17.81
N TYR A 431 -18.34 19.13 -19.04
CA TYR A 431 -18.10 19.93 -20.24
C TYR A 431 -19.30 20.84 -20.57
N GLU A 432 -20.53 20.39 -20.34
CA GLU A 432 -21.72 21.23 -20.46
C GLU A 432 -21.69 22.40 -19.47
N ASP A 433 -21.32 22.16 -18.21
CA ASP A 433 -21.16 23.22 -17.21
C ASP A 433 -20.07 24.23 -17.63
N ALA A 434 -18.90 23.74 -18.05
CA ALA A 434 -17.81 24.58 -18.54
C ALA A 434 -18.18 25.39 -19.80
N THR A 435 -19.00 24.81 -20.68
CA THR A 435 -19.53 25.48 -21.88
C THR A 435 -20.52 26.58 -21.50
N SER A 436 -21.36 26.34 -20.49
CA SER A 436 -22.33 27.34 -20.00
C SER A 436 -21.64 28.59 -19.41
N GLN A 437 -20.42 28.43 -18.90
CA GLN A 437 -19.57 29.51 -18.39
C GLN A 437 -18.74 30.22 -19.48
N GLY A 438 -18.80 29.74 -20.73
CA GLY A 438 -18.05 30.28 -21.88
C GLY A 438 -16.56 29.97 -21.85
N ASP A 439 -15.83 30.41 -22.88
CA ASP A 439 -14.38 30.18 -22.99
C ASP A 439 -13.61 30.76 -21.79
N TYR A 440 -12.49 30.14 -21.45
CA TYR A 440 -11.63 30.62 -20.38
C TYR A 440 -10.75 31.77 -20.89
N ILE A 441 -10.84 32.92 -20.22
CA ILE A 441 -10.09 34.13 -20.53
C ILE A 441 -9.08 34.41 -19.41
N SER A 442 -7.80 34.30 -19.76
CA SER A 442 -6.68 34.55 -18.86
C SER A 442 -6.76 35.95 -18.22
N GLY A 443 -6.53 36.04 -16.90
CA GLY A 443 -6.47 37.28 -16.13
C GLY A 443 -7.81 37.95 -15.77
N THR A 444 -8.96 37.30 -15.99
CA THR A 444 -10.29 37.92 -15.70
C THR A 444 -11.16 37.20 -14.65
N GLU A 445 -11.19 35.86 -14.62
CA GLU A 445 -12.00 35.08 -13.65
C GLU A 445 -11.36 33.73 -13.32
N THR A 446 -10.15 33.74 -12.78
CA THR A 446 -9.29 32.55 -12.83
C THR A 446 -9.50 31.53 -11.72
N LYS A 447 -9.55 31.99 -10.47
CA LYS A 447 -9.37 31.11 -9.31
C LYS A 447 -10.63 30.32 -8.97
N ASN A 448 -11.80 30.98 -8.90
CA ASN A 448 -13.04 30.31 -8.51
C ASN A 448 -13.50 29.29 -9.55
N ARG A 449 -13.39 29.62 -10.85
CA ARG A 449 -13.75 28.69 -11.93
C ARG A 449 -12.88 27.43 -11.88
N LEU A 450 -11.57 27.58 -11.76
CA LEU A 450 -10.66 26.45 -11.59
C LEU A 450 -11.01 25.63 -10.37
N ILE A 451 -11.19 26.25 -9.20
CA ILE A 451 -11.58 25.54 -7.97
C ILE A 451 -12.85 24.73 -8.20
N THR A 452 -13.90 25.34 -8.75
CA THR A 452 -15.18 24.66 -8.97
C THR A 452 -15.03 23.48 -9.93
N THR A 453 -14.29 23.63 -11.03
CA THR A 453 -14.06 22.53 -11.98
C THR A 453 -13.20 21.41 -11.36
N LEU A 454 -12.15 21.73 -10.61
CA LEU A 454 -11.37 20.73 -9.88
C LEU A 454 -12.24 19.98 -8.86
N GLN A 455 -13.08 20.70 -8.10
CA GLN A 455 -14.02 20.12 -7.14
C GLN A 455 -15.05 19.21 -7.82
N GLN A 456 -15.54 19.57 -9.01
CA GLN A 456 -16.41 18.69 -9.83
C GLN A 456 -15.68 17.41 -10.26
N ILE A 457 -14.42 17.52 -10.72
CA ILE A 457 -13.64 16.35 -11.13
C ILE A 457 -13.39 15.42 -9.94
N VAL A 458 -12.92 15.93 -8.79
CA VAL A 458 -12.56 15.08 -7.65
C VAL A 458 -13.76 14.53 -6.87
N SER A 459 -14.95 15.10 -7.06
CA SER A 459 -16.21 14.55 -6.55
C SER A 459 -16.83 13.49 -7.46
N SER A 460 -16.28 13.28 -8.65
CA SER A 460 -16.78 12.26 -9.59
C SER A 460 -16.53 10.83 -9.11
N VAL A 461 -17.32 9.92 -9.68
CA VAL A 461 -17.10 8.47 -9.52
C VAL A 461 -15.76 8.07 -10.12
N ASP A 462 -15.39 8.64 -11.26
CA ASP A 462 -14.16 8.34 -11.99
C ASP A 462 -12.90 8.65 -11.16
N TYR A 463 -12.94 9.72 -10.35
CA TYR A 463 -11.82 10.04 -9.46
C TYR A 463 -11.62 9.02 -8.33
N GLN A 464 -12.56 8.12 -8.07
CA GLN A 464 -12.36 7.00 -7.14
C GLN A 464 -11.48 5.90 -7.75
N PHE A 465 -11.32 5.88 -9.07
CA PHE A 465 -10.47 4.95 -9.80
C PHE A 465 -9.08 5.53 -10.02
N GLY A 466 -8.08 4.66 -10.13
CA GLY A 466 -6.70 5.06 -10.38
C GLY A 466 -5.80 3.90 -10.68
#